data_AF-R5CVV2-F1
#
_entry.id   AF-R5CVV2-F1
#
_cell.length_a   1.000
_cell.length_b   1.000
_cell.length_c   1.000
_cell.angle_alpha   90.00
_cell.angle_beta   90.00
_cell.angle_gamma   90.00
#
_symmetry.space_group_name_H-M   'P 1'
#
loop_
_entity.id
_entity.type
_entity.pdbx_description
1 polymer ?
#
loop_
_entity_poly.entity_id
_entity_poly.type
_entity_poly.pdbx_seq_one_letter_code
_entity_poly.pdbx_strand_id
1 'polypeptide(L)'
;MNRLYLIKKIGFKVTWKLISVGLYGNREIPVLISRKDITLFLDELLMNNNACADDIIALLCEENYPTDFDVLLHKYASIDKSELPIQNRKWKACLLMEVLDAISEDHLQGILELIEFWVSMNVPNDCPQKFPIPNNKESINEYFSQESFQKLVDENRIWLEKEIADIISIENNTESEIVGLI
;
A
#
# COMPACT_ATOMS: atom_id res chain seq x y z
N MET A 1 13.20 0.28 3.42
CA MET A 1 12.77 -1.10 3.07
C MET A 1 12.03 -1.00 1.75
N ASN A 2 12.28 -1.89 0.78
CA ASN A 2 11.53 -1.84 -0.48
C ASN A 2 10.11 -2.38 -0.22
N ARG A 3 9.12 -1.51 -0.40
CA ARG A 3 7.72 -1.77 -0.04
C ARG A 3 7.06 -2.86 -0.89
N LEU A 4 7.59 -3.17 -2.07
CA LEU A 4 7.10 -4.29 -2.89
C LEU A 4 7.28 -5.64 -2.18
N TYR A 5 8.37 -5.82 -1.43
CA TYR A 5 8.55 -7.00 -0.60
C TYR A 5 7.57 -7.05 0.57
N LEU A 6 7.26 -5.89 1.16
CA LEU A 6 6.28 -5.79 2.23
C LEU A 6 4.89 -6.20 1.76
N ILE A 7 4.47 -5.66 0.60
CA ILE A 7 3.21 -6.03 -0.06
C ILE A 7 3.15 -7.54 -0.32
N LYS A 8 4.22 -8.12 -0.86
CA LYS A 8 4.31 -9.57 -1.08
C LYS A 8 4.22 -10.36 0.24
N LYS A 9 4.88 -9.88 1.30
CA LYS A 9 4.87 -10.49 2.64
C LYS A 9 3.48 -10.44 3.29
N ILE A 10 2.72 -9.37 3.09
CA ILE A 10 1.32 -9.25 3.52
C ILE A 10 0.43 -10.32 2.83
N GLY A 11 0.84 -10.77 1.65
CA GLY A 11 0.12 -11.78 0.86
C GLY A 11 -0.65 -11.18 -0.33
N PHE A 12 -0.46 -9.90 -0.64
CA PHE A 12 -1.06 -9.27 -1.81
C PHE A 12 -0.34 -9.66 -3.09
N LYS A 13 -1.09 -9.80 -4.20
CA LYS A 13 -0.46 -9.97 -5.52
C LYS A 13 0.18 -8.63 -5.95
N VAL A 14 1.40 -8.71 -6.49
CA VAL A 14 2.09 -7.55 -7.05
C VAL A 14 1.81 -7.49 -8.55
N THR A 15 1.11 -6.45 -9.00
CA THR A 15 0.71 -6.27 -10.41
C THR A 15 1.43 -5.09 -11.04
N TRP A 16 1.42 -4.99 -12.38
CA TRP A 16 2.03 -3.87 -13.10
C TRP A 16 1.35 -2.54 -12.75
N LYS A 17 0.03 -2.55 -12.57
CA LYS A 17 -0.74 -1.37 -12.14
C LYS A 17 -0.38 -0.94 -10.74
N LEU A 18 -0.17 -1.88 -9.81
CA LEU A 18 0.30 -1.58 -8.46
C LEU A 18 1.68 -0.90 -8.47
N ILE A 19 2.62 -1.46 -9.23
CA ILE A 19 3.97 -0.90 -9.40
C ILE A 19 3.91 0.50 -9.98
N SER A 20 3.09 0.71 -11.01
CA SER A 20 2.87 2.01 -11.64
C SER A 20 2.32 3.05 -10.65
N VAL A 21 1.31 2.69 -9.84
CA VAL A 21 0.80 3.57 -8.77
C VAL A 21 1.89 3.91 -7.76
N GLY A 22 2.72 2.93 -7.36
CA GLY A 22 3.80 3.18 -6.42
C GLY A 22 4.89 4.11 -6.97
N LEU A 23 5.21 4.01 -8.25
CA LEU A 23 6.27 4.82 -8.88
C LEU A 23 5.82 6.26 -9.17
N TYR A 24 4.61 6.42 -9.69
CA TYR A 24 4.12 7.72 -10.16
C TYR A 24 3.19 8.42 -9.18
N GLY A 25 2.65 7.68 -8.20
CA GLY A 25 1.56 8.15 -7.37
C GLY A 25 0.27 8.36 -8.17
N ASN A 26 -0.75 8.83 -7.48
CA ASN A 26 -2.00 9.32 -8.04
C ASN A 26 -2.67 10.31 -7.05
N ARG A 27 -3.98 10.55 -7.20
CA ARG A 27 -4.72 11.48 -6.32
C ARG A 27 -4.84 10.99 -4.87
N GLU A 28 -4.79 9.68 -4.64
CA GLU A 28 -5.00 9.05 -3.33
C GLU A 28 -3.69 8.57 -2.71
N ILE A 29 -2.73 8.16 -3.54
CA ILE A 29 -1.49 7.52 -3.12
C ILE A 29 -0.31 8.37 -3.58
N PRO A 30 0.61 8.78 -2.69
CA PRO A 30 1.82 9.50 -3.08
C PRO A 30 2.80 8.60 -3.85
N VAL A 31 3.93 9.15 -4.30
CA VAL A 31 5.04 8.32 -4.80
C VAL A 31 5.67 7.55 -3.64
N LEU A 32 5.77 6.23 -3.76
CA LEU A 32 6.15 5.33 -2.66
C LEU A 32 7.37 4.46 -2.95
N ILE A 33 7.72 4.25 -4.21
CA ILE A 33 8.86 3.42 -4.64
C ILE A 33 9.62 4.11 -5.76
N SER A 34 10.88 3.74 -5.92
CA SER A 34 11.75 4.20 -6.99
C SER A 34 11.90 3.14 -8.09
N ARG A 35 12.45 3.52 -9.26
CA ARG A 35 12.80 2.54 -10.30
C ARG A 35 13.77 1.46 -9.78
N LYS A 36 14.71 1.85 -8.92
CA LYS A 36 15.64 0.91 -8.27
C LYS A 36 14.93 -0.11 -7.39
N ASP A 37 13.87 0.29 -6.68
CA ASP A 37 13.07 -0.65 -5.90
C ASP A 37 12.36 -1.65 -6.83
N ILE A 38 11.88 -1.19 -7.97
CA ILE A 38 11.23 -2.04 -8.97
C ILE A 38 12.23 -3.04 -9.56
N THR A 39 13.40 -2.58 -10.03
CA THR A 39 14.39 -3.45 -10.67
C THR A 39 14.89 -4.53 -9.72
N LEU A 40 15.25 -4.16 -8.49
CA LEU A 40 15.66 -5.12 -7.45
C LEU A 40 14.58 -6.18 -7.18
N PHE A 41 13.32 -5.76 -7.07
CA PHE A 41 12.21 -6.68 -6.81
C PHE A 41 11.95 -7.64 -7.97
N LEU A 42 12.01 -7.12 -9.19
CA LEU A 42 11.78 -7.89 -10.42
C LEU A 42 12.92 -8.88 -10.71
N ASP A 43 14.17 -8.48 -10.49
CA ASP A 43 15.33 -9.37 -10.59
C ASP A 43 15.19 -10.57 -9.65
N GLU A 44 14.81 -10.33 -8.38
CA GLU A 44 14.60 -11.41 -7.42
C GLU A 44 13.43 -12.32 -7.81
N LEU A 45 12.37 -11.78 -8.42
CA LEU A 45 11.26 -12.59 -8.93
C LEU A 45 11.70 -13.52 -10.07
N LEU A 46 12.52 -13.05 -11.01
CA LEU A 46 13.04 -13.86 -12.11
C LEU A 46 13.91 -15.02 -11.61
N MET A 47 14.72 -14.79 -10.57
CA MET A 47 15.57 -15.84 -10.00
C MET A 47 14.77 -16.95 -9.30
N ASN A 48 13.53 -16.68 -8.92
CA ASN A 48 12.69 -17.58 -8.13
C ASN A 48 11.51 -18.20 -8.91
N ASN A 49 11.14 -17.68 -10.09
CA ASN A 49 10.02 -18.14 -10.91
C ASN A 49 10.35 -18.15 -12.42
N ASN A 50 10.00 -19.22 -13.13
CA ASN A 50 10.22 -19.35 -14.59
C ASN A 50 9.04 -18.86 -15.46
N ALA A 51 7.94 -18.39 -14.86
CA ALA A 51 6.74 -17.97 -15.58
C ALA A 51 6.57 -16.43 -15.52
N CYS A 52 6.38 -15.81 -16.69
CA CYS A 52 6.34 -14.37 -16.95
C CYS A 52 7.70 -13.64 -17.02
N ALA A 53 8.67 -14.28 -17.68
CA ALA A 53 10.02 -13.74 -17.82
C ALA A 53 10.11 -12.58 -18.83
N ASP A 54 9.38 -12.62 -19.95
CA ASP A 54 9.66 -11.73 -21.08
C ASP A 54 9.35 -10.25 -20.79
N ASP A 55 8.21 -9.94 -20.19
CA ASP A 55 7.86 -8.56 -19.85
C ASP A 55 8.76 -7.98 -18.75
N ILE A 56 9.12 -8.82 -17.77
CA ILE A 56 10.04 -8.44 -16.71
C ILE A 56 11.44 -8.17 -17.27
N ILE A 57 11.97 -9.08 -18.10
CA ILE A 57 13.27 -8.93 -18.77
C ILE A 57 13.28 -7.67 -19.63
N ALA A 58 12.23 -7.45 -20.43
CA ALA A 58 12.11 -6.28 -21.28
C ALA A 58 12.17 -4.98 -20.45
N LEU A 59 11.47 -4.92 -19.32
CA LEU A 59 11.53 -3.74 -18.45
C LEU A 59 12.90 -3.54 -17.79
N LEU A 60 13.55 -4.62 -17.35
CA LEU A 60 14.89 -4.57 -16.76
C LEU A 60 15.95 -4.13 -17.77
N CYS A 61 15.82 -4.51 -19.04
CA CYS A 61 16.70 -4.03 -20.12
C CYS A 61 16.68 -2.50 -20.25
N GLU A 62 15.56 -1.86 -19.89
CA GLU A 62 15.40 -0.40 -19.95
C GLU A 62 15.80 0.32 -18.65
N GLU A 63 16.40 -0.35 -17.65
CA GLU A 63 16.77 0.27 -16.35
C GLU A 63 17.57 1.57 -16.50
N ASN A 64 18.46 1.63 -17.50
CA ASN A 64 19.32 2.77 -17.76
C ASN A 64 18.70 3.83 -18.70
N TYR A 65 17.47 3.60 -19.17
CA TYR A 65 16.75 4.45 -20.12
C TYR A 65 15.40 4.87 -19.52
N PRO A 66 15.36 5.90 -18.65
CA PRO A 66 14.16 6.24 -17.88
C PRO A 66 12.89 6.49 -18.71
N THR A 67 13.04 7.09 -19.89
CA THR A 67 11.90 7.35 -20.78
C THR A 67 11.32 6.05 -21.34
N ASP A 68 12.17 5.13 -21.78
CA ASP A 68 11.74 3.86 -22.36
C ASP A 68 11.17 2.93 -21.28
N PHE A 69 11.79 2.92 -20.09
CA PHE A 69 11.27 2.26 -18.90
C PHE A 69 9.84 2.72 -18.58
N ASP A 70 9.63 4.04 -18.56
CA ASP A 70 8.33 4.61 -18.19
C ASP A 70 7.25 4.26 -19.23
N VAL A 71 7.58 4.36 -20.52
CA VAL A 71 6.70 3.97 -21.63
C VAL A 71 6.29 2.50 -21.51
N LEU A 72 7.24 1.63 -21.23
CA LEU A 72 7.01 0.20 -21.14
C LEU A 72 6.18 -0.17 -19.90
N LEU A 73 6.51 0.41 -18.74
CA LEU A 73 5.72 0.22 -17.52
C LEU A 73 4.29 0.74 -17.68
N HIS A 74 4.09 1.88 -18.34
CA HIS A 74 2.74 2.38 -18.63
C HIS A 74 1.96 1.44 -19.55
N LYS A 75 2.61 0.89 -20.58
CA LYS A 75 2.01 -0.13 -21.45
C LYS A 75 1.55 -1.33 -20.62
N TYR A 76 2.42 -1.90 -19.79
CA TYR A 76 2.07 -3.04 -18.94
C TYR A 76 0.95 -2.74 -17.95
N ALA A 77 1.00 -1.58 -17.29
CA ALA A 77 -0.05 -1.15 -16.37
C ALA A 77 -1.41 -0.92 -17.06
N SER A 78 -1.42 -0.58 -18.36
CA SER A 78 -2.66 -0.34 -19.12
C SER A 78 -3.37 -1.62 -19.57
N ILE A 79 -2.62 -2.69 -19.85
CA ILE A 79 -3.18 -4.01 -20.21
C ILE A 79 -3.47 -4.89 -18.99
N ASP A 80 -2.93 -4.51 -17.83
CA ASP A 80 -3.19 -5.14 -16.54
C ASP A 80 -4.68 -4.99 -16.17
N LYS A 81 -5.36 -6.12 -16.00
CA LYS A 81 -6.80 -6.20 -15.67
C LYS A 81 -7.12 -5.91 -14.21
N SER A 82 -6.11 -5.76 -13.35
CA SER A 82 -6.32 -5.45 -11.95
C SER A 82 -6.99 -4.08 -11.77
N GLU A 83 -7.90 -3.98 -10.82
CA GLU A 83 -8.67 -2.76 -10.60
C GLU A 83 -7.84 -1.72 -9.84
N LEU A 84 -7.83 -0.46 -10.33
CA LEU A 84 -7.09 0.64 -9.72
C LEU A 84 -7.52 0.88 -8.25
N PRO A 85 -8.82 0.87 -7.89
CA PRO A 85 -9.23 1.02 -6.49
C PRO A 85 -8.61 -0.02 -5.56
N ILE A 86 -8.46 -1.27 -6.02
CA ILE A 86 -7.82 -2.33 -5.23
C ILE A 86 -6.32 -2.07 -5.06
N GLN A 87 -5.64 -1.53 -6.08
CA GLN A 87 -4.22 -1.20 -5.97
C GLN A 87 -3.98 -0.05 -4.97
N ASN A 88 -4.87 0.94 -4.94
CA ASN A 88 -4.80 2.02 -3.94
C ASN A 88 -5.01 1.48 -2.52
N ARG A 89 -5.99 0.60 -2.33
CA ARG A 89 -6.26 -0.06 -1.04
C ARG A 89 -5.05 -0.83 -0.51
N LYS A 90 -4.35 -1.58 -1.36
CA LYS A 90 -3.09 -2.27 -0.99
C LYS A 90 -2.01 -1.31 -0.49
N TRP A 91 -1.79 -0.21 -1.20
CA TRP A 91 -0.81 0.80 -0.79
C TRP A 91 -1.19 1.43 0.55
N LYS A 92 -2.46 1.75 0.75
CA LYS A 92 -2.97 2.28 2.03
C LYS A 92 -2.76 1.30 3.19
N ALA A 93 -3.11 0.02 2.99
CA ALA A 93 -2.88 -1.02 4.00
C ALA A 93 -1.38 -1.18 4.32
N CYS A 94 -0.53 -1.20 3.29
CA CYS A 94 0.93 -1.26 3.46
C CYS A 94 1.46 -0.07 4.28
N LEU A 95 1.02 1.14 4.00
CA LEU A 95 1.45 2.34 4.73
C LEU A 95 0.93 2.38 6.16
N LEU A 96 -0.33 2.00 6.39
CA LEU A 96 -0.88 1.91 7.76
C LEU A 96 -0.11 0.88 8.59
N MET A 97 0.27 -0.25 8.00
CA MET A 97 1.07 -1.25 8.68
C MET A 97 2.44 -0.70 9.09
N GLU A 98 3.12 0.05 8.22
CA GLU A 98 4.39 0.72 8.56
C GLU A 98 4.20 1.71 9.72
N VAL A 99 3.11 2.49 9.73
CA VAL A 99 2.79 3.41 10.83
C VAL A 99 2.55 2.63 12.13
N LEU A 100 1.74 1.58 12.12
CA LEU A 100 1.41 0.80 13.31
C LEU A 100 2.59 0.00 13.87
N ASP A 101 3.54 -0.41 13.02
CA ASP A 101 4.74 -1.14 13.45
C ASP A 101 5.81 -0.22 14.05
N ALA A 102 5.78 1.06 13.69
CA ALA A 102 6.74 2.08 14.15
C ALA A 102 6.13 3.11 15.11
N ILE A 103 4.86 2.96 15.47
CA ILE A 103 4.12 3.95 16.24
C ILE A 103 4.77 4.23 17.59
N SER A 104 4.85 5.50 17.96
CA SER A 104 5.42 5.91 19.25
C SER A 104 4.67 5.30 20.44
N GLU A 105 5.42 4.85 21.46
CA GLU A 105 4.86 4.44 22.75
C GLU A 105 4.32 5.63 23.57
N ASP A 106 4.77 6.85 23.27
CA ASP A 106 4.16 8.06 23.83
C ASP A 106 2.77 8.26 23.21
N HIS A 107 1.74 8.15 24.04
CA HIS A 107 0.34 8.17 23.60
C HIS A 107 -0.06 9.43 22.82
N LEU A 108 0.45 10.61 23.19
CA LEU A 108 0.13 11.85 22.45
C LEU A 108 0.74 11.80 21.06
N GLN A 109 2.03 11.47 20.98
CA GLN A 109 2.73 11.35 19.73
C GLN A 109 2.13 10.25 18.83
N GLY A 110 1.81 9.09 19.39
CA GLY A 110 1.20 7.98 18.64
C GLY A 110 -0.20 8.32 18.12
N ILE A 111 -1.02 9.06 18.88
CA ILE A 111 -2.31 9.57 18.37
C ILE A 111 -2.09 10.52 17.20
N LEU A 112 -1.14 11.46 17.30
CA LEU A 112 -0.84 12.41 16.24
C LEU A 112 -0.37 11.71 14.96
N GLU A 113 0.49 10.69 15.07
CA GLU A 113 0.96 9.88 13.93
C GLU A 113 -0.20 9.20 13.19
N LEU A 114 -1.17 8.64 13.93
CA LEU A 114 -2.37 8.08 13.30
C LEU A 114 -3.22 9.16 12.63
N ILE A 115 -3.38 10.34 13.25
CA ILE A 115 -4.15 11.45 12.64
C ILE A 115 -3.49 11.89 11.35
N GLU A 116 -2.18 12.14 11.38
CA GLU A 116 -1.40 12.56 10.22
C GLU A 116 -1.51 11.55 9.09
N PHE A 117 -1.42 10.25 9.39
CA PHE A 117 -1.64 9.19 8.43
C PHE A 117 -3.03 9.30 7.78
N TRP A 118 -4.11 9.29 8.56
CA TRP A 118 -5.46 9.29 7.99
C TRP A 118 -5.82 10.57 7.25
N VAL A 119 -5.32 11.72 7.73
CA VAL A 119 -5.46 13.01 7.03
C VAL A 119 -4.72 12.97 5.69
N SER A 120 -3.51 12.40 5.64
CA SER A 120 -2.76 12.25 4.38
C SER A 120 -3.45 11.33 3.37
N MET A 121 -4.29 10.40 3.85
CA MET A 121 -5.11 9.51 3.04
C MET A 121 -6.50 10.09 2.70
N ASN A 122 -6.70 11.40 2.85
CA ASN A 122 -7.96 12.12 2.66
C ASN A 122 -9.14 11.59 3.49
N VAL A 123 -8.87 11.00 4.65
CA VAL A 123 -9.86 10.50 5.63
C VAL A 123 -10.98 9.70 4.95
N PRO A 124 -10.73 8.43 4.59
CA PRO A 124 -11.72 7.63 3.88
C PRO A 124 -12.95 7.36 4.77
N ASN A 125 -14.10 7.05 4.15
CA ASN A 125 -15.37 6.85 4.86
C ASN A 125 -15.33 5.74 5.92
N ASP A 126 -14.44 4.77 5.74
CA ASP A 126 -14.22 3.62 6.61
C ASP A 126 -13.06 3.82 7.60
N CYS A 127 -12.54 5.04 7.74
CA CYS A 127 -11.49 5.39 8.69
C CYS A 127 -11.90 4.98 10.12
N PRO A 128 -11.05 4.23 10.85
CA PRO A 128 -11.33 3.81 12.22
C PRO A 128 -11.27 4.96 13.22
N GLN A 129 -10.66 6.11 12.88
CA GLN A 129 -10.56 7.24 13.81
C GLN A 129 -11.91 7.90 14.06
N LYS A 130 -12.24 8.05 15.35
CA LYS A 130 -13.34 8.89 15.83
C LYS A 130 -12.77 10.17 16.42
N PHE A 131 -12.83 11.26 15.66
CA PHE A 131 -12.31 12.55 16.11
C PHE A 131 -13.12 13.12 17.30
N PRO A 132 -12.48 13.88 18.20
CA PRO A 132 -13.16 14.50 19.33
C PRO A 132 -14.15 15.58 18.88
N ILE A 133 -15.12 15.89 19.75
CA ILE A 133 -16.10 16.95 19.49
C ILE A 133 -15.38 18.32 19.61
N PRO A 134 -15.41 19.16 18.55
CA PRO A 134 -14.78 20.47 18.61
C PRO A 134 -15.34 21.32 19.75
N ASN A 135 -14.48 22.07 20.43
CA ASN A 135 -14.80 22.95 21.57
C ASN A 135 -15.33 22.24 22.83
N ASN A 136 -15.28 20.91 22.91
CA ASN A 136 -15.58 20.17 24.13
C ASN A 136 -14.27 19.70 24.82
N LYS A 137 -13.91 20.36 25.93
CA LYS A 137 -12.66 20.06 26.66
C LYS A 137 -12.60 18.63 27.22
N GLU A 138 -13.72 18.10 27.71
CA GLU A 138 -13.78 16.73 28.24
C GLU A 138 -13.53 15.73 27.12
N SER A 139 -14.23 15.88 25.99
CA SER A 139 -14.03 15.03 24.81
C SER A 139 -12.60 15.09 24.27
N ILE A 140 -11.97 16.27 24.26
CA ILE A 140 -10.57 16.42 23.82
C ILE A 140 -9.62 15.72 24.79
N ASN A 141 -9.79 15.92 26.11
CA ASN A 141 -8.94 15.30 27.11
C ASN A 141 -9.08 13.77 27.11
N GLU A 142 -10.29 13.25 26.95
CA GLU A 142 -10.54 11.81 26.81
C GLU A 142 -9.87 11.24 25.57
N TYR A 143 -9.96 11.95 24.44
CA TYR A 143 -9.36 11.51 23.18
C TYR A 143 -7.84 11.39 23.26
N PHE A 144 -7.18 12.34 23.92
CA PHE A 144 -5.72 12.35 24.11
C PHE A 144 -5.24 11.56 25.35
N SER A 145 -6.05 10.64 25.87
CA SER A 145 -5.66 9.76 26.97
C SER A 145 -4.92 8.51 26.49
N GLN A 146 -4.17 7.87 27.40
CA GLN A 146 -3.49 6.60 27.12
C GLN A 146 -4.48 5.47 26.77
N GLU A 147 -5.64 5.43 27.43
CA GLU A 147 -6.69 4.43 27.14
C GLU A 147 -7.24 4.60 25.72
N SER A 148 -7.50 5.84 25.31
CA SER A 148 -7.93 6.15 23.94
C SER A 148 -6.86 5.83 22.92
N PHE A 149 -5.59 6.10 23.21
CA PHE A 149 -4.49 5.70 22.33
C PHE A 149 -4.47 4.19 22.08
N GLN A 150 -4.49 3.38 23.14
CA GLN A 150 -4.48 1.92 22.99
C GLN A 150 -5.68 1.44 22.16
N LYS A 151 -6.87 1.98 22.45
CA LYS A 151 -8.08 1.66 21.71
C LYS A 151 -7.98 2.03 20.24
N LEU A 152 -7.44 3.21 19.91
CA LEU A 152 -7.24 3.64 18.53
C LEU A 152 -6.27 2.71 17.80
N VAL A 153 -5.17 2.31 18.44
CA VAL A 153 -4.24 1.32 17.87
C VAL A 153 -4.94 0.00 17.59
N ASP A 154 -5.72 -0.52 18.54
CA ASP A 154 -6.45 -1.77 18.38
C ASP A 154 -7.49 -1.68 17.25
N GLU A 155 -8.27 -0.60 17.19
CA GLU A 155 -9.25 -0.36 16.12
C GLU A 155 -8.58 -0.26 14.74
N ASN A 156 -7.41 0.37 14.65
CA ASN A 156 -6.64 0.44 13.40
C ASN A 156 -6.05 -0.92 12.98
N ARG A 157 -5.56 -1.73 13.94
CA ARG A 157 -5.09 -3.09 13.66
C ARG A 157 -6.23 -3.98 13.16
N ILE A 158 -7.39 -3.92 13.82
CA ILE A 158 -8.60 -4.66 13.38
C ILE A 158 -9.03 -4.22 11.98
N TRP A 159 -9.03 -2.92 11.69
CA TRP A 159 -9.33 -2.42 10.35
C TRP A 159 -8.34 -2.98 9.32
N LEU A 160 -7.03 -2.91 9.62
CA LEU A 160 -5.97 -3.39 8.74
C LEU A 160 -6.10 -4.89 8.44
N GLU A 161 -6.35 -5.72 9.45
CA GLU A 161 -6.55 -7.16 9.27
C GLU A 161 -7.75 -7.48 8.37
N LYS A 162 -8.87 -6.77 8.56
CA LYS A 162 -10.06 -6.93 7.72
C LYS A 162 -9.81 -6.48 6.29
N GLU A 163 -9.12 -5.36 6.12
CA GLU A 163 -8.77 -4.81 4.81
C GLU A 163 -7.86 -5.78 4.04
N ILE A 164 -6.83 -6.32 4.70
CA ILE A 164 -5.94 -7.32 4.13
C ILE A 164 -6.73 -8.57 3.70
N ALA A 165 -7.58 -9.10 4.59
CA ALA A 165 -8.37 -10.29 4.30
C ALA A 165 -9.36 -10.08 3.14
N ASP A 166 -10.02 -8.92 3.08
CA ASP A 166 -10.94 -8.58 1.99
C ASP A 166 -10.22 -8.46 0.65
N ILE A 167 -9.09 -7.75 0.60
CA ILE A 167 -8.28 -7.63 -0.62
C ILE A 167 -7.83 -9.01 -1.09
N ILE A 168 -7.27 -9.85 -0.22
CA ILE A 168 -6.81 -11.19 -0.58
C ILE A 168 -7.98 -12.04 -1.12
N SER A 169 -9.15 -11.94 -0.49
CA SER A 169 -10.37 -12.61 -0.98
C SER A 169 -10.75 -12.15 -2.39
N ILE A 170 -10.75 -10.83 -2.65
CA ILE A 170 -11.03 -10.26 -3.98
C ILE A 170 -10.02 -10.78 -5.00
N GLU A 171 -8.73 -10.81 -4.66
CA GLU A 171 -7.66 -11.28 -5.55
C GLU A 171 -7.71 -12.77 -5.85
N ASN A 172 -8.24 -13.57 -4.95
CA ASN A 172 -8.42 -15.01 -5.16
C ASN A 172 -9.68 -15.32 -5.96
N ASN A 173 -10.73 -14.50 -5.82
CA ASN A 173 -11.97 -14.63 -6.60
C ASN A 173 -11.86 -14.05 -8.01
N THR A 174 -10.87 -13.19 -8.24
CA THR A 174 -10.58 -12.59 -9.54
C THR A 174 -9.34 -13.28 -10.10
N GLU A 175 -9.50 -14.22 -11.03
CA GLU A 175 -8.38 -14.80 -11.80
C GLU A 175 -7.72 -13.69 -12.64
N SER A 176 -6.84 -12.92 -12.03
CA SER A 176 -5.86 -12.07 -12.70
C SER A 176 -4.54 -12.22 -11.98
N GLU A 177 -3.98 -13.42 -12.07
CA GLU A 177 -2.58 -13.64 -11.79
C GLU A 177 -1.73 -13.06 -12.93
N ILE A 178 -0.45 -12.83 -12.65
CA ILE A 178 0.62 -12.86 -13.66
C ILE A 178 0.80 -14.29 -14.25
N VAL A 179 -0.28 -15.08 -14.27
CA VAL A 179 -0.41 -16.44 -14.84
C VAL A 179 -1.56 -16.45 -15.87
N GLY A 180 -1.73 -15.32 -16.57
CA GLY A 180 -2.89 -15.05 -17.45
C GLY A 180 -2.57 -14.87 -18.93
N LEU A 181 -1.50 -15.48 -19.45
CA LEU A 181 -1.28 -15.66 -20.89
C LEU A 181 -0.80 -17.10 -21.14
N ILE A 182 -1.76 -18.02 -21.20
CA ILE A 182 -1.65 -19.30 -21.92
C ILE A 182 -2.26 -19.08 -23.30
#